data_AF-A0A812XT61-F1
#
_entry.id   AF-A0A812XT61-F1
#
_cell.length_a   1.000
_cell.length_b   1.000
_cell.length_c   1.000
_cell.angle_alpha   90.00
_cell.angle_beta   90.00
_cell.angle_gamma   90.00
#
_symmetry.space_group_name_H-M   'P 1'
#
loop_
_entity.id
_entity.type
_entity.pdbx_description
1 polymer ?
#
loop_
_entity_poly.entity_id
_entity_poly.type
_entity_poly.pdbx_seq_one_letter_code
_entity_poly.pdbx_strand_id
1 'polypeptide(L)'
;MKIQRLLSRGAAPASPVPQEELSGSEAGSLDIEEELHQRSLDPSDPDVYLDAFFGPLFFKLDRIRKEGSAKPRFSDYWLVSIFLLLNLGVQLTIALKIEQVGKETYGSIGKNLNHGTCWRISHHPDFIGALYPESLAGLRDSSTFDFDCTQPMLTLSIFPESLDTNRDGFWTMDEVVARQAQLASLGSNMAQGMNKTMQRMAKYDEKNRPGSRSTSTSPVKLDMQFFKFYKGKIQVCVANDKNLCGNLEASKQLPKMLGGDAFEDEDRVAECEDLMSTFCPKIFGTNYQWINYETSELCGEPEFDRVGHVNKATYESVTTYQGDSDSILGHVFVTFLVLMLFVWIMLMLSEFRSIFNLFHVIWYMPSTSDSDASFASGDETFTVSKLPTFHKVFSLLFIALPRLVIAVVVLYVGANFLAITNNLQDLVLNSTALGFLIEVDNMIHSSLLGQSFEILVMHRFEAVSAPSRERGVVQSFGALVVSLLATGFFIAYIYYQPFGLQAVGLGVQCLCHLEGNCYAQKLLPEVG
;
A
#
# COMPACT_ATOMS: atom_id res chain seq x y z
N MET A 1 8.05 -7.00 38.76
CA MET A 1 9.45 -7.37 39.09
C MET A 1 9.53 -8.80 39.65
N LYS A 2 9.24 -9.83 38.85
CA LYS A 2 9.39 -11.26 39.25
C LYS A 2 9.30 -12.26 38.08
N ILE A 3 9.87 -11.94 36.92
CA ILE A 3 10.02 -12.89 35.79
C ILE A 3 11.42 -12.69 35.19
N GLN A 4 12.46 -13.20 35.86
CA GLN A 4 13.83 -13.20 35.32
C GLN A 4 14.72 -14.27 35.99
N ARG A 5 14.20 -15.49 36.17
CA ARG A 5 14.96 -16.61 36.78
C ARG A 5 14.81 -17.99 36.12
N LEU A 6 14.26 -18.08 34.90
CA LEU A 6 14.06 -19.39 34.23
C LEU A 6 14.86 -19.60 32.94
N LEU A 7 15.81 -18.71 32.59
CA LEU A 7 16.63 -18.85 31.37
C LEU A 7 18.13 -18.99 31.63
N SER A 8 18.53 -19.73 32.67
CA SER A 8 19.95 -20.00 32.91
C SER A 8 20.21 -21.41 33.45
N ARG A 9 19.88 -22.44 32.67
CA ARG A 9 20.43 -23.79 32.87
C ARG A 9 20.58 -24.55 31.55
N GLY A 10 21.85 -24.80 31.18
CA GLY A 10 22.25 -26.05 30.52
C GLY A 10 22.63 -25.94 29.03
N ALA A 11 23.87 -25.57 28.74
CA ALA A 11 24.55 -25.96 27.50
C ALA A 11 25.73 -26.88 27.87
N ALA A 12 25.64 -28.14 27.47
CA ALA A 12 26.74 -29.10 27.54
C ALA A 12 27.52 -29.09 26.20
N PRO A 13 28.84 -29.30 26.20
CA PRO A 13 29.63 -29.28 24.97
C PRO A 13 29.44 -30.55 24.15
N ALA A 14 29.28 -30.38 22.83
CA ALA A 14 29.18 -31.46 21.85
C ALA A 14 30.56 -32.09 21.56
N SER A 15 30.59 -33.42 21.46
CA SER A 15 31.76 -34.22 21.08
C SER A 15 32.15 -34.04 19.60
N PRO A 16 33.43 -34.28 19.25
CA PRO A 16 33.92 -34.18 17.88
C PRO A 16 33.50 -35.39 17.03
N VAL A 17 33.07 -35.10 15.79
CA VAL A 17 32.78 -36.08 14.73
C VAL A 17 34.08 -36.45 14.02
N PRO A 18 34.32 -37.74 13.65
CA PRO A 18 35.54 -38.15 12.96
C PRO A 18 35.54 -37.71 11.50
N GLN A 19 36.69 -37.25 11.01
CA GLN A 19 36.99 -37.10 9.58
C GLN A 19 37.22 -38.48 8.96
N GLU A 20 36.45 -38.80 7.92
CA GLU A 20 36.72 -39.93 7.04
C GLU A 20 37.26 -39.40 5.71
N GLU A 21 38.46 -39.85 5.36
CA GLU A 21 39.14 -39.63 4.10
C GLU A 21 38.39 -40.34 2.96
N LEU A 22 38.11 -39.65 1.85
CA LEU A 22 37.99 -40.32 0.57
C LEU A 22 38.75 -39.54 -0.51
N SER A 23 39.91 -40.10 -0.83
CA SER A 23 40.65 -39.87 -2.07
C SER A 23 40.10 -40.82 -3.14
N GLY A 24 39.95 -40.34 -4.37
CA GLY A 24 39.43 -41.16 -5.48
C GLY A 24 39.32 -40.36 -6.77
N SER A 25 40.45 -40.19 -7.44
CA SER A 25 40.58 -39.70 -8.81
C SER A 25 39.95 -40.68 -9.79
N GLU A 26 39.09 -40.23 -10.69
CA GLU A 26 38.97 -40.80 -12.04
C GLU A 26 38.49 -39.74 -13.04
N ALA A 27 39.42 -39.32 -13.90
CA ALA A 27 39.16 -38.51 -15.07
C ALA A 27 38.61 -39.41 -16.18
N GLY A 28 37.28 -39.42 -16.35
CA GLY A 28 36.60 -39.98 -17.51
C GLY A 28 36.27 -38.88 -18.51
N SER A 29 36.91 -38.92 -19.67
CA SER A 29 36.52 -38.15 -20.85
C SER A 29 35.15 -38.63 -21.33
N LEU A 30 34.11 -37.82 -21.11
CA LEU A 30 32.79 -38.03 -21.69
C LEU A 30 32.71 -37.25 -23.00
N ASP A 31 32.81 -37.98 -24.11
CA ASP A 31 32.20 -37.59 -25.37
C ASP A 31 30.68 -37.49 -25.13
N ILE A 32 30.22 -36.28 -24.81
CA ILE A 32 28.79 -35.93 -24.77
C ILE A 32 28.38 -35.70 -26.22
N GLU A 33 28.14 -36.80 -26.90
CA GLU A 33 27.39 -36.85 -28.14
C GLU A 33 25.95 -36.42 -27.82
N GLU A 34 25.62 -35.24 -28.33
CA GLU A 34 24.32 -34.61 -28.61
C GLU A 34 23.05 -35.50 -28.47
N GLU A 35 22.76 -35.99 -27.26
CA GLU A 35 21.43 -36.46 -26.89
C GLU A 35 20.53 -35.23 -26.74
N LEU A 36 19.74 -34.98 -27.77
CA LEU A 36 18.68 -33.99 -27.82
C LEU A 36 17.71 -34.24 -26.65
N HIS A 37 17.95 -33.60 -25.50
CA HIS A 37 17.10 -33.74 -24.32
C HIS A 37 15.74 -33.10 -24.62
N GLN A 38 14.81 -33.92 -25.11
CA GLN A 38 13.40 -33.57 -25.15
C GLN A 38 12.95 -33.21 -23.75
N ARG A 39 12.51 -31.98 -23.57
CA ARG A 39 11.73 -31.58 -22.39
C ARG A 39 10.39 -32.32 -22.48
N SER A 40 10.32 -33.51 -21.91
CA SER A 40 9.05 -34.11 -21.56
C SER A 40 8.41 -33.24 -20.49
N LEU A 41 7.11 -32.96 -20.61
CA LEU A 41 6.30 -32.72 -19.42
C LEU A 41 6.38 -34.03 -18.64
N ASP A 42 7.24 -34.09 -17.64
CA ASP A 42 7.38 -35.30 -16.84
C ASP A 42 6.01 -35.58 -16.22
N PRO A 43 5.34 -36.68 -16.58
CA PRO A 43 4.02 -37.00 -16.04
C PRO A 43 4.08 -37.28 -14.53
N SER A 44 5.28 -37.38 -13.95
CA SER A 44 5.48 -37.45 -12.51
C SER A 44 5.42 -36.11 -11.77
N ASP A 45 5.39 -34.97 -12.49
CA ASP A 45 5.10 -33.67 -11.91
C ASP A 45 3.59 -33.39 -12.09
N PRO A 46 2.76 -33.57 -11.05
CA PRO A 46 1.30 -33.52 -11.13
C PRO A 46 0.82 -32.09 -11.41
N ASP A 47 0.93 -31.64 -12.66
CA ASP A 47 0.37 -30.36 -13.07
C ASP A 47 -1.13 -30.56 -13.27
N VAL A 48 -1.91 -30.11 -12.28
CA VAL A 48 -3.38 -30.06 -12.18
C VAL A 48 -4.11 -29.92 -13.52
N TYR A 49 -3.54 -29.14 -14.42
CA TYR A 49 -4.18 -28.73 -15.64
C TYR A 49 -3.98 -29.73 -16.78
N LEU A 50 -2.98 -30.61 -16.70
CA LEU A 50 -2.88 -31.79 -17.57
C LEU A 50 -4.04 -32.74 -17.26
N ASP A 51 -4.36 -32.98 -15.99
CA ASP A 51 -5.50 -33.83 -15.62
C ASP A 51 -6.85 -33.23 -16.01
N ALA A 52 -7.03 -31.92 -15.81
CA ALA A 52 -8.21 -31.19 -16.28
C ALA A 52 -8.34 -31.23 -17.82
N PHE A 53 -7.22 -31.28 -18.53
CA PHE A 53 -7.18 -31.39 -19.99
C PHE A 53 -7.43 -32.81 -20.49
N PHE A 54 -6.84 -33.82 -19.83
CA PHE A 54 -6.95 -35.22 -20.22
C PHE A 54 -8.22 -35.90 -19.72
N GLY A 55 -8.88 -35.41 -18.67
CA GLY A 55 -10.13 -35.99 -18.17
C GLY A 55 -11.22 -36.12 -19.24
N PRO A 56 -11.61 -35.05 -19.95
CA PRO A 56 -12.59 -35.13 -21.03
C PRO A 56 -12.14 -36.02 -22.18
N LEU A 57 -10.83 -36.07 -22.46
CA LEU A 57 -10.24 -36.97 -23.47
C LEU A 57 -10.33 -38.44 -23.04
N PHE A 58 -10.08 -38.73 -21.76
CA PHE A 58 -10.19 -40.05 -21.18
C PHE A 58 -11.63 -40.58 -21.21
N PHE A 59 -12.60 -39.78 -20.77
CA PHE A 59 -14.03 -40.13 -20.85
C PHE A 59 -14.49 -40.34 -22.30
N LYS A 60 -13.97 -39.53 -23.24
CA LYS A 60 -14.23 -39.72 -24.68
C LYS A 60 -13.65 -41.04 -25.19
N LEU A 61 -12.42 -41.39 -24.82
CA LEU A 61 -11.76 -42.64 -25.22
C LEU A 61 -12.44 -43.88 -24.65
N ASP A 62 -12.76 -43.90 -23.35
CA ASP A 62 -13.48 -45.01 -22.71
C ASP A 62 -14.85 -45.21 -23.35
N ARG A 63 -15.55 -44.13 -23.72
CA ARG A 63 -16.82 -44.22 -24.44
C ARG A 63 -16.67 -44.71 -25.87
N ILE A 64 -15.68 -44.23 -26.63
CA ILE A 64 -15.43 -44.75 -28.00
C ILE A 64 -15.21 -46.26 -27.94
N ARG A 65 -14.44 -46.73 -26.94
CA ARG A 65 -14.19 -48.16 -26.72
C ARG A 65 -15.45 -48.95 -26.36
N LYS A 66 -16.34 -48.41 -25.52
CA LYS A 66 -17.55 -49.10 -25.05
C LYS A 66 -18.73 -49.01 -26.00
N GLU A 67 -18.96 -47.85 -26.62
CA GLU A 67 -20.18 -47.53 -27.37
C GLU A 67 -19.95 -47.40 -28.89
N GLY A 68 -18.69 -47.34 -29.37
CA GLY A 68 -18.37 -47.15 -30.79
C GLY A 68 -18.80 -45.80 -31.38
N SER A 69 -19.27 -44.86 -30.55
CA SER A 69 -19.73 -43.53 -30.98
C SER A 69 -18.69 -42.46 -30.66
N ALA A 70 -18.22 -41.77 -31.69
CA ALA A 70 -17.20 -40.72 -31.59
C ALA A 70 -17.78 -39.31 -31.28
N LYS A 71 -19.10 -39.15 -31.20
CA LYS A 71 -19.70 -37.81 -31.02
C LYS A 71 -19.42 -37.28 -29.61
N PRO A 72 -18.82 -36.08 -29.47
CA PRO A 72 -18.61 -35.47 -28.16
C PRO A 72 -19.96 -35.16 -27.51
N ARG A 73 -20.11 -35.48 -26.22
CA ARG A 73 -21.27 -35.04 -25.43
C ARG A 73 -20.82 -33.90 -24.52
N PHE A 74 -21.68 -32.89 -24.39
CA PHE A 74 -21.42 -31.77 -23.50
C PHE A 74 -21.23 -32.20 -22.03
N SER A 75 -21.84 -33.33 -21.63
CA SER A 75 -21.67 -33.94 -20.31
C SER A 75 -20.21 -34.24 -19.95
N ASP A 76 -19.36 -34.49 -20.95
CA ASP A 76 -17.96 -34.90 -20.74
C ASP A 76 -17.09 -33.73 -20.24
N TYR A 77 -17.51 -32.48 -20.49
CA TYR A 77 -16.80 -31.26 -20.08
C TYR A 77 -17.40 -30.61 -18.83
N TRP A 78 -18.57 -31.08 -18.39
CA TRP A 78 -19.34 -30.39 -17.36
C TRP A 78 -18.60 -30.36 -16.01
N LEU A 79 -17.98 -31.49 -15.62
CA LEU A 79 -17.23 -31.59 -14.37
C LEU A 79 -15.99 -30.69 -14.37
N VAL A 80 -15.20 -30.73 -15.45
CA VAL A 80 -14.02 -29.87 -15.61
C VAL A 80 -14.41 -28.39 -15.64
N SER A 81 -15.49 -28.04 -16.33
CA SER A 81 -15.97 -26.66 -16.39
C SER A 81 -16.43 -26.17 -15.00
N ILE A 82 -17.14 -26.99 -14.24
CA ILE A 82 -17.53 -26.67 -12.86
C ILE A 82 -16.29 -26.48 -11.99
N PHE A 83 -15.32 -27.38 -12.09
CA PHE A 83 -14.06 -27.29 -11.33
C PHE A 83 -13.32 -25.99 -11.63
N LEU A 84 -13.14 -25.65 -12.90
CA LEU A 84 -12.47 -24.41 -13.32
C LEU A 84 -13.22 -23.17 -12.85
N LEU A 85 -14.55 -23.16 -12.96
CA LEU A 85 -15.38 -22.06 -12.47
C LEU A 85 -15.31 -21.92 -10.94
N LEU A 86 -15.26 -23.04 -10.21
CA LEU A 86 -15.09 -23.04 -8.77
C LEU A 86 -13.72 -22.48 -8.38
N ASN A 87 -12.65 -22.96 -9.02
CA ASN A 87 -11.28 -22.50 -8.77
C ASN A 87 -11.14 -21.00 -9.08
N LEU A 88 -11.59 -20.57 -10.26
CA LEU A 88 -11.63 -19.16 -10.66
C LEU A 88 -12.44 -18.32 -9.65
N GLY A 89 -13.60 -18.80 -9.24
CA GLY A 89 -14.45 -18.11 -8.27
C GLY A 89 -13.77 -17.95 -6.91
N VAL A 90 -13.13 -19.00 -6.40
CA VAL A 90 -12.41 -18.98 -5.12
C VAL A 90 -11.23 -18.02 -5.18
N GLN A 91 -10.33 -18.17 -6.17
CA GLN A 91 -9.14 -17.33 -6.28
C GLN A 91 -9.50 -15.85 -6.49
N LEU A 92 -10.50 -15.55 -7.33
CA LEU A 92 -10.94 -14.18 -7.55
C LEU A 92 -11.59 -13.58 -6.29
N THR A 93 -12.38 -14.36 -5.55
CA THR A 93 -12.99 -13.89 -4.30
C THR A 93 -11.94 -13.55 -3.26
N ILE A 94 -10.91 -14.40 -3.13
CA ILE A 94 -9.78 -14.13 -2.21
C ILE A 94 -9.02 -12.89 -2.65
N ALA A 95 -8.67 -12.77 -3.94
CA ALA A 95 -7.95 -11.61 -4.46
C ALA A 95 -8.74 -10.30 -4.25
N LEU A 96 -10.04 -10.29 -4.56
CA LEU A 96 -10.90 -9.13 -4.31
C LEU A 96 -11.00 -8.79 -2.83
N LYS A 97 -11.02 -9.80 -1.95
CA LYS A 97 -11.06 -9.56 -0.52
C LYS A 97 -9.75 -8.98 0.01
N ILE A 98 -8.61 -9.44 -0.50
CA ILE A 98 -7.28 -8.87 -0.20
C ILE A 98 -7.23 -7.41 -0.67
N GLU A 99 -7.69 -7.13 -1.89
CA GLU A 99 -7.74 -5.75 -2.41
C GLU A 99 -8.65 -4.85 -1.56
N GLN A 100 -9.82 -5.36 -1.15
CA GLN A 100 -10.73 -4.63 -0.26
C GLN A 100 -10.05 -4.29 1.06
N VAL A 101 -9.44 -5.28 1.73
CA VAL A 101 -8.73 -5.07 3.00
C VAL A 101 -7.57 -4.09 2.83
N GLY A 102 -6.79 -4.21 1.75
CA GLY A 102 -5.71 -3.27 1.45
C GLY A 102 -6.21 -1.83 1.27
N LYS A 103 -7.33 -1.64 0.55
CA LYS A 103 -7.95 -0.32 0.36
C LYS A 103 -8.56 0.26 1.64
N GLU A 104 -9.13 -0.57 2.50
CA GLU A 104 -9.71 -0.12 3.77
C GLU A 104 -8.62 0.32 4.75
N THR A 105 -7.57 -0.48 4.93
CA THR A 105 -6.48 -0.18 5.87
C THR A 105 -5.65 1.03 5.41
N TYR A 106 -5.17 1.02 4.17
CA TYR A 106 -4.25 2.06 3.68
C TYR A 106 -4.95 3.26 3.07
N GLY A 107 -6.01 2.98 2.32
CA GLY A 107 -6.80 4.03 1.68
C GLY A 107 -7.45 4.94 2.69
N SER A 108 -7.73 4.50 3.92
CA SER A 108 -8.24 5.37 4.98
C SER A 108 -7.23 6.44 5.38
N ILE A 109 -5.99 6.06 5.72
CA ILE A 109 -4.93 7.02 6.12
C ILE A 109 -4.64 8.01 5.00
N GLY A 110 -4.41 7.50 3.78
CA GLY A 110 -4.15 8.36 2.62
C GLY A 110 -5.33 9.28 2.31
N LYS A 111 -6.57 8.80 2.39
CA LYS A 111 -7.74 9.65 2.15
C LYS A 111 -7.93 10.69 3.25
N ASN A 112 -7.79 10.31 4.51
CA ASN A 112 -7.94 11.21 5.66
C ASN A 112 -6.88 12.32 5.64
N LEU A 113 -5.63 11.96 5.32
CA LEU A 113 -4.55 12.94 5.17
C LEU A 113 -4.78 13.91 4.01
N ASN A 114 -5.44 13.51 2.91
CA ASN A 114 -5.56 14.37 1.72
C ASN A 114 -6.91 15.09 1.58
N HIS A 115 -7.96 14.56 2.19
CA HIS A 115 -9.32 15.13 2.10
C HIS A 115 -9.79 15.72 3.44
N GLY A 116 -9.11 15.38 4.53
CA GLY A 116 -9.37 15.87 5.88
C GLY A 116 -8.25 16.78 6.32
N THR A 117 -7.29 16.23 7.05
CA THR A 117 -6.42 16.99 7.96
C THR A 117 -5.26 17.73 7.31
N CYS A 118 -4.79 17.29 6.14
CA CYS A 118 -3.72 17.95 5.40
C CYS A 118 -4.06 18.11 3.92
N TRP A 119 -3.28 18.92 3.22
CA TRP A 119 -3.29 18.95 1.76
C TRP A 119 -1.89 19.12 1.21
N ARG A 120 -1.72 18.63 -0.01
CA ARG A 120 -0.50 18.77 -0.77
C ARG A 120 -0.53 20.04 -1.60
N ILE A 121 0.27 21.03 -1.21
CA ILE A 121 0.27 22.37 -1.79
C ILE A 121 0.68 22.37 -3.28
N SER A 122 1.62 21.50 -3.69
CA SER A 122 2.04 21.44 -5.10
C SER A 122 0.92 21.06 -6.07
N HIS A 123 -0.09 20.31 -5.63
CA HIS A 123 -1.24 19.96 -6.47
C HIS A 123 -2.28 21.09 -6.57
N HIS A 124 -2.14 22.13 -5.76
CA HIS A 124 -3.12 23.18 -5.59
C HIS A 124 -2.46 24.58 -5.54
N PRO A 125 -1.77 25.01 -6.60
CA PRO A 125 -1.06 26.30 -6.60
C PRO A 125 -2.00 27.50 -6.38
N ASP A 126 -3.27 27.38 -6.78
CA ASP A 126 -4.27 28.44 -6.60
C ASP A 126 -4.67 28.63 -5.13
N PHE A 127 -4.57 27.59 -4.30
CA PHE A 127 -4.76 27.71 -2.85
C PHE A 127 -3.68 28.57 -2.21
N ILE A 128 -2.44 28.51 -2.73
CA ILE A 128 -1.34 29.30 -2.18
C ILE A 128 -1.67 30.77 -2.25
N GLY A 129 -2.10 31.26 -3.42
CA GLY A 129 -2.47 32.66 -3.60
C GLY A 129 -3.73 33.08 -2.84
N ALA A 130 -4.57 32.12 -2.44
CA ALA A 130 -5.77 32.39 -1.65
C ALA A 130 -5.50 32.43 -0.14
N LEU A 131 -4.57 31.61 0.36
CA LEU A 131 -4.28 31.46 1.80
C LEU A 131 -3.05 32.23 2.27
N TYR A 132 -2.05 32.36 1.42
CA TYR A 132 -0.75 32.90 1.77
C TYR A 132 -0.49 34.23 1.07
N PRO A 133 0.09 35.23 1.76
CA PRO A 133 0.50 36.47 1.14
C PRO A 133 1.60 36.24 0.09
N GLU A 134 1.65 37.09 -0.94
CA GLU A 134 2.67 37.03 -1.99
C GLU A 134 4.11 37.16 -1.46
N SER A 135 4.30 37.75 -0.28
CA SER A 135 5.62 37.81 0.38
C SER A 135 6.20 36.42 0.67
N LEU A 136 5.34 35.41 0.81
CA LEU A 136 5.73 34.00 0.98
C LEU A 136 5.85 33.26 -0.36
N ALA A 137 5.76 33.95 -1.50
CA ALA A 137 5.92 33.34 -2.82
C ALA A 137 7.30 32.71 -3.02
N GLY A 138 8.33 33.13 -2.27
CA GLY A 138 9.63 32.46 -2.26
C GLY A 138 9.60 31.01 -1.76
N LEU A 139 8.54 30.61 -1.04
CA LEU A 139 8.31 29.21 -0.65
C LEU A 139 7.78 28.35 -1.80
N ARG A 140 7.32 28.96 -2.89
CA ARG A 140 6.71 28.28 -4.05
C ARG A 140 7.70 27.49 -4.90
N ASP A 141 8.97 27.87 -4.89
CA ASP A 141 10.00 27.29 -5.76
C ASP A 141 10.68 26.05 -5.17
N SER A 142 10.43 25.72 -3.91
CA SER A 142 11.04 24.55 -3.30
C SER A 142 10.13 23.33 -3.48
N SER A 143 10.59 22.37 -4.27
CA SER A 143 10.05 21.00 -4.33
C SER A 143 10.17 20.26 -2.99
N THR A 144 10.62 20.93 -1.92
CA THR A 144 10.84 20.32 -0.62
C THR A 144 9.59 20.47 0.26
N PHE A 145 8.88 21.61 0.26
CA PHE A 145 7.70 21.80 1.11
C PHE A 145 6.43 21.46 0.35
N ASP A 146 5.76 20.40 0.79
CA ASP A 146 4.60 19.91 0.05
C ASP A 146 3.32 19.81 0.89
N PHE A 147 3.42 19.78 2.22
CA PHE A 147 2.24 19.54 3.08
C PHE A 147 1.91 20.74 3.96
N ASP A 148 0.62 21.03 4.04
CA ASP A 148 0.01 21.94 4.99
C ASP A 148 -1.15 21.25 5.68
N CYS A 149 -1.01 21.09 6.99
CA CYS A 149 -1.97 20.43 7.87
C CYS A 149 -2.70 21.44 8.78
N THR A 150 -2.60 22.73 8.47
CA THR A 150 -3.27 23.78 9.24
C THR A 150 -4.70 23.97 8.75
N GLN A 151 -5.64 24.37 9.62
CA GLN A 151 -6.97 24.73 9.15
C GLN A 151 -6.89 25.99 8.27
N PRO A 152 -7.61 26.09 7.13
CA PRO A 152 -7.55 27.29 6.29
C PRO A 152 -7.88 28.57 7.06
N MET A 153 -8.87 28.48 7.97
CA MET A 153 -9.25 29.57 8.86
C MET A 153 -8.14 29.99 9.81
N LEU A 154 -7.36 29.04 10.30
CA LEU A 154 -6.24 29.28 11.18
C LEU A 154 -5.10 29.95 10.42
N THR A 155 -4.76 29.44 9.23
CA THR A 155 -3.77 30.02 8.32
C THR A 155 -4.10 31.48 7.99
N LEU A 156 -5.35 31.76 7.60
CA LEU A 156 -5.80 33.13 7.31
C LEU A 156 -5.78 34.04 8.54
N SER A 157 -6.00 33.49 9.73
CA SER A 157 -5.93 34.25 10.98
C SER A 157 -4.48 34.65 11.35
N ILE A 158 -3.49 33.90 10.87
CA ILE A 158 -2.07 34.24 11.01
C ILE A 158 -1.69 35.36 10.01
N PHE A 159 -2.34 35.40 8.84
CA PHE A 159 -2.14 36.42 7.80
C PHE A 159 -3.37 37.30 7.58
N PRO A 160 -3.74 38.12 8.59
CA PRO A 160 -4.99 38.86 8.57
C PRO A 160 -5.08 39.88 7.43
N GLU A 161 -3.96 40.35 6.87
CA GLU A 161 -3.98 41.31 5.76
C GLU A 161 -4.68 40.78 4.50
N SER A 162 -4.78 39.45 4.35
CA SER A 162 -5.53 38.83 3.27
C SER A 162 -7.05 38.83 3.52
N LEU A 163 -7.50 39.02 4.75
CA LEU A 163 -8.92 38.94 5.13
C LEU A 163 -9.68 40.25 4.86
N ASP A 164 -9.02 41.39 5.05
CA ASP A 164 -9.57 42.75 4.86
C ASP A 164 -9.29 43.23 3.42
N THR A 165 -10.20 42.88 2.51
CA THR A 165 -10.07 43.13 1.07
C THR A 165 -10.27 44.59 0.70
N ASN A 166 -11.09 45.32 1.45
CA ASN A 166 -11.39 46.74 1.21
C ASN A 166 -10.46 47.69 2.00
N ARG A 167 -9.63 47.15 2.91
CA ARG A 167 -8.68 47.85 3.77
C ARG A 167 -9.34 48.84 4.73
N ASP A 168 -10.55 48.55 5.19
CA ASP A 168 -11.29 49.42 6.11
C ASP A 168 -10.94 49.17 7.60
N GLY A 169 -10.08 48.19 7.86
CA GLY A 169 -9.65 47.79 9.20
C GLY A 169 -10.62 46.84 9.90
N PHE A 170 -11.62 46.32 9.19
CA PHE A 170 -12.55 45.32 9.67
C PHE A 170 -12.64 44.15 8.69
N TRP A 171 -12.75 42.94 9.23
CA TRP A 171 -13.18 41.79 8.46
C TRP A 171 -14.70 41.67 8.56
N THR A 172 -15.38 41.76 7.43
CA THR A 172 -16.85 41.80 7.35
C THR A 172 -17.44 40.48 6.87
N MET A 173 -18.73 40.26 7.14
CA MET A 173 -19.42 39.04 6.74
C MET A 173 -19.43 38.83 5.20
N ASP A 174 -19.50 39.90 4.42
CA ASP A 174 -19.49 39.81 2.96
C ASP A 174 -18.13 39.31 2.44
N GLU A 175 -17.03 39.77 3.03
CA GLU A 175 -15.68 39.30 2.72
C GLU A 175 -15.48 37.84 3.13
N VAL A 176 -16.02 37.45 4.28
CA VAL A 176 -16.01 36.05 4.74
C VAL A 176 -16.72 35.16 3.71
N VAL A 177 -17.90 35.57 3.23
CA VAL A 177 -18.66 34.80 2.23
C VAL A 177 -17.92 34.71 0.90
N ALA A 178 -17.32 35.81 0.44
CA ALA A 178 -16.52 35.83 -0.77
C ALA A 178 -15.31 34.89 -0.67
N ARG A 179 -14.57 34.95 0.45
CA ARG A 179 -13.40 34.09 0.70
C ARG A 179 -13.80 32.62 0.88
N GLN A 180 -14.89 32.35 1.58
CA GLN A 180 -15.45 31.02 1.72
C GLN A 180 -15.85 30.43 0.37
N ALA A 181 -16.49 31.21 -0.51
CA ALA A 181 -16.84 30.76 -1.85
C ALA A 181 -15.58 30.46 -2.69
N GLN A 182 -14.54 31.29 -2.58
CA GLN A 182 -13.25 31.04 -3.23
C GLN A 182 -12.65 29.71 -2.77
N LEU A 183 -12.52 29.48 -1.46
CA LEU A 183 -11.93 28.23 -0.94
C LEU A 183 -12.79 27.00 -1.23
N ALA A 184 -14.12 27.14 -1.19
CA ALA A 184 -15.04 26.07 -1.57
C ALA A 184 -14.91 25.71 -3.05
N SER A 185 -14.71 26.71 -3.94
CA SER A 185 -14.48 26.46 -5.37
C SER A 185 -13.20 25.68 -5.66
N LEU A 186 -12.23 25.73 -4.74
CA LEU A 186 -11.00 24.96 -4.82
C LEU A 186 -11.13 23.57 -4.16
N GLY A 187 -12.30 23.23 -3.58
CA GLY A 187 -12.57 21.92 -2.98
C GLY A 187 -12.36 21.83 -1.47
N SER A 188 -12.11 22.94 -0.77
CA SER A 188 -11.97 22.92 0.70
C SER A 188 -13.33 22.81 1.39
N ASN A 189 -13.63 21.63 1.94
CA ASN A 189 -14.79 21.45 2.82
C ASN A 189 -14.63 22.21 4.15
N MET A 190 -13.40 22.48 4.59
CA MET A 190 -13.11 23.23 5.82
C MET A 190 -13.47 24.71 5.73
N ALA A 191 -13.65 25.25 4.52
CA ALA A 191 -14.22 26.59 4.33
C ALA A 191 -15.68 26.65 4.83
N GLN A 192 -16.37 25.52 4.95
CA GLN A 192 -17.72 25.48 5.51
C GLN A 192 -17.66 25.80 7.02
N GLY A 193 -18.09 27.00 7.38
CA GLY A 193 -18.15 27.47 8.76
C GLY A 193 -17.24 28.65 9.09
N MET A 194 -16.51 29.21 8.11
CA MET A 194 -15.73 30.44 8.30
C MET A 194 -16.57 31.56 8.93
N ASN A 195 -17.82 31.71 8.49
CA ASN A 195 -18.78 32.66 9.06
C ASN A 195 -19.04 32.47 10.56
N LYS A 196 -19.27 31.24 11.01
CA LYS A 196 -19.48 30.91 12.42
C LYS A 196 -18.21 31.15 13.24
N THR A 197 -17.04 30.83 12.68
CA THR A 197 -15.75 31.09 13.31
C THR A 197 -15.51 32.59 13.46
N MET A 198 -15.75 33.39 12.42
CA MET A 198 -15.64 34.84 12.47
C MET A 198 -16.60 35.46 13.49
N GLN A 199 -17.85 34.98 13.57
CA GLN A 199 -18.81 35.41 14.60
C GLN A 199 -18.33 35.09 16.03
N ARG A 200 -17.73 33.91 16.25
CA ARG A 200 -17.15 33.53 17.54
C ARG A 200 -15.96 34.42 17.90
N MET A 201 -15.08 34.70 16.94
CA MET A 201 -13.96 35.64 17.11
C MET A 201 -14.47 37.03 17.49
N ALA A 202 -15.47 37.57 16.76
CA ALA A 202 -16.02 38.89 17.03
C ALA A 202 -16.64 38.97 18.43
N LYS A 203 -17.41 37.94 18.82
CA LYS A 203 -17.99 37.82 20.17
C LYS A 203 -16.93 37.68 21.26
N TYR A 204 -15.87 36.93 20.99
CA TYR A 204 -14.76 36.79 21.94
C TYR A 204 -14.02 38.11 22.10
N ASP A 205 -13.73 38.81 21.00
CA ASP A 205 -13.03 40.08 21.00
C ASP A 205 -13.82 41.17 21.75
N GLU A 206 -15.12 41.30 21.44
CA GLU A 206 -16.04 42.24 22.10
C GLU A 206 -16.08 42.05 23.62
N LYS A 207 -15.98 40.80 24.10
CA LYS A 207 -16.03 40.48 25.53
C LYS A 207 -14.68 40.65 26.25
N ASN A 208 -13.58 40.29 25.60
CA ASN A 208 -12.30 40.08 26.29
C ASN A 208 -11.22 41.12 25.98
N ARG A 209 -11.32 41.88 24.88
CA ARG A 209 -10.34 42.92 24.55
C ARG A 209 -10.86 44.31 24.93
N PRO A 210 -10.24 45.00 25.90
CA PRO A 210 -10.62 46.37 26.24
C PRO A 210 -10.50 47.29 25.01
N GLY A 211 -11.56 48.07 24.74
CA GLY A 211 -11.60 48.95 23.58
C GLY A 211 -11.79 48.23 22.23
N SER A 212 -12.28 46.98 22.24
CA SER A 212 -12.66 46.29 21.00
C SER A 212 -13.68 47.09 20.20
N ARG A 213 -13.47 47.18 18.88
CA ARG A 213 -14.43 47.73 17.90
C ARG A 213 -15.18 46.64 17.13
N SER A 214 -14.97 45.38 17.50
CA SER A 214 -15.68 44.25 16.92
C SER A 214 -17.15 44.30 17.33
N THR A 215 -18.02 43.80 16.47
CA THR A 215 -19.47 43.76 16.73
C THR A 215 -19.96 42.36 16.40
N SER A 216 -20.47 41.64 17.40
CA SER A 216 -21.02 40.29 17.20
C SER A 216 -22.49 40.29 16.75
N THR A 217 -23.15 41.44 16.77
CA THR A 217 -24.55 41.65 16.34
C THR A 217 -24.62 42.35 14.98
N SER A 218 -25.68 42.07 14.21
CA SER A 218 -25.79 42.48 12.80
C SER A 218 -25.64 44.01 12.60
N PRO A 219 -24.73 44.48 11.74
CA PRO A 219 -23.81 43.69 10.91
C PRO A 219 -22.60 43.17 11.70
N VAL A 220 -22.29 41.89 11.56
CA VAL A 220 -21.13 41.27 12.22
C VAL A 220 -19.84 41.79 11.56
N LYS A 221 -18.92 42.32 12.37
CA LYS A 221 -17.60 42.78 11.92
C LYS A 221 -16.53 42.47 12.98
N LEU A 222 -15.35 42.05 12.54
CA LEU A 222 -14.20 41.77 13.40
C LEU A 222 -13.14 42.84 13.16
N ASP A 223 -12.75 43.56 14.20
CA ASP A 223 -11.67 44.56 14.14
C ASP A 223 -10.33 43.87 13.87
N MET A 224 -9.58 44.31 12.85
CA MET A 224 -8.32 43.68 12.46
C MET A 224 -7.23 43.75 13.55
N GLN A 225 -7.39 44.62 14.54
CA GLN A 225 -6.55 44.65 15.75
C GLN A 225 -6.71 43.38 16.62
N PHE A 226 -7.80 42.63 16.46
CA PHE A 226 -7.99 41.32 17.10
C PHE A 226 -6.82 40.38 16.79
N PHE A 227 -6.48 40.21 15.51
CA PHE A 227 -5.43 39.30 15.07
C PHE A 227 -4.05 39.73 15.56
N LYS A 228 -3.80 41.05 15.66
CA LYS A 228 -2.56 41.59 16.23
C LYS A 228 -2.47 41.33 17.73
N PHE A 229 -3.56 41.56 18.45
CA PHE A 229 -3.62 41.39 19.91
C PHE A 229 -3.53 39.92 20.34
N TYR A 230 -4.19 39.01 19.61
CA TYR A 230 -4.23 37.58 19.92
C TYR A 230 -3.28 36.73 19.07
N LYS A 231 -2.33 37.36 18.35
CA LYS A 231 -1.44 36.69 17.39
C LYS A 231 -0.77 35.44 17.93
N GLY A 232 -0.08 35.57 19.07
CA GLY A 232 0.63 34.46 19.72
C GLY A 232 -0.29 33.31 20.10
N LYS A 233 -1.47 33.64 20.66
CA LYS A 233 -2.48 32.64 21.05
C LYS A 233 -3.08 31.92 19.86
N ILE A 234 -3.28 32.62 18.74
CA ILE A 234 -3.74 32.03 17.48
C ILE A 234 -2.66 31.11 16.90
N GLN A 235 -1.38 31.53 16.91
CA GLN A 235 -0.27 30.72 16.42
C GLN A 235 -0.12 29.40 17.20
N VAL A 236 -0.33 29.40 18.52
CA VAL A 236 -0.33 28.18 19.33
C VAL A 236 -1.37 27.16 18.85
N CYS A 237 -2.51 27.61 18.33
CA CYS A 237 -3.53 26.70 17.82
C CYS A 237 -3.08 25.90 16.58
N VAL A 238 -1.94 26.22 15.96
CA VAL A 238 -1.38 25.49 14.79
C VAL A 238 -0.98 24.06 15.14
N ALA A 239 -0.61 23.80 16.40
CA ALA A 239 -0.25 22.46 16.86
C ALA A 239 -1.40 21.46 16.80
N ASN A 240 -2.65 21.89 16.88
CA ASN A 240 -3.86 21.06 16.94
C ASN A 240 -3.94 20.06 18.14
N ASP A 241 -2.82 19.49 18.61
CA ASP A 241 -2.68 18.67 19.82
C ASP A 241 -1.83 19.37 20.91
N LYS A 242 -2.34 19.38 22.14
CA LYS A 242 -1.66 19.94 23.32
C LYS A 242 -0.33 19.27 23.65
N ASN A 243 -0.17 17.99 23.33
CA ASN A 243 1.05 17.23 23.63
C ASN A 243 2.25 17.75 22.83
N LEU A 244 2.02 18.53 21.77
CA LEU A 244 3.06 19.17 20.96
C LEU A 244 3.64 20.45 21.57
N CYS A 245 3.07 20.98 22.65
CA CYS A 245 3.60 22.16 23.31
C CYS A 245 5.06 21.99 23.74
N GLY A 246 5.44 20.80 24.22
CA GLY A 246 6.83 20.47 24.54
C GLY A 246 7.75 20.43 23.31
N ASN A 247 7.25 19.98 22.15
CA ASN A 247 8.00 19.98 20.88
C ASN A 247 8.26 21.42 20.39
N LEU A 248 7.25 22.29 20.51
CA LEU A 248 7.38 23.72 20.17
C LEU A 248 8.37 24.44 21.09
N GLU A 249 8.42 24.09 22.37
CA GLU A 249 9.39 24.63 23.32
C GLU A 249 10.81 24.10 23.04
N ALA A 250 10.95 22.80 22.80
CA ALA A 250 12.23 22.18 22.45
C ALA A 250 12.83 22.77 21.16
N SER A 251 11.99 23.11 20.18
CA SER A 251 12.39 23.77 18.93
C SER A 251 12.54 25.30 19.04
N LYS A 252 12.34 25.88 20.24
CA LYS A 252 12.40 27.32 20.52
C LYS A 252 11.45 28.16 19.66
N GLN A 253 10.34 27.57 19.26
CA GLN A 253 9.24 28.25 18.57
C GLN A 253 8.23 28.83 19.56
N LEU A 254 7.93 28.11 20.65
CA LEU A 254 6.96 28.53 21.65
C LEU A 254 7.28 29.89 22.32
N PRO A 255 8.55 30.19 22.71
CA PRO A 255 8.89 31.49 23.29
C PRO A 255 8.60 32.66 22.34
N LYS A 256 8.73 32.44 21.03
CA LYS A 256 8.45 33.46 20.00
C LYS A 256 6.95 33.73 19.87
N MET A 257 6.11 32.72 20.09
CA MET A 257 4.65 32.87 20.02
C MET A 257 4.09 33.55 21.26
N LEU A 258 4.54 33.15 22.47
CA LEU A 258 3.96 33.65 23.73
C LEU A 258 4.59 34.94 24.25
N GLY A 259 5.65 35.45 23.61
CA GLY A 259 6.16 36.80 23.87
C GLY A 259 7.35 36.90 24.82
N GLY A 260 8.38 36.08 24.61
CA GLY A 260 9.74 36.30 25.15
C GLY A 260 10.18 35.38 26.28
N ASP A 261 11.46 35.50 26.65
CA ASP A 261 12.19 34.63 27.61
C ASP A 261 11.81 34.87 29.10
N ALA A 262 10.71 35.57 29.37
CA ALA A 262 10.35 36.00 30.73
C ALA A 262 9.80 34.86 31.62
N PHE A 263 9.38 33.76 31.01
CA PHE A 263 8.81 32.60 31.69
C PHE A 263 9.81 31.45 31.77
N GLU A 264 9.63 30.54 32.72
CA GLU A 264 10.35 29.25 32.69
C GLU A 264 9.78 28.37 31.57
N ASP A 265 10.58 27.42 31.07
CA ASP A 265 10.19 26.53 29.97
C ASP A 265 8.89 25.75 30.30
N GLU A 266 8.74 25.30 31.55
CA GLU A 266 7.56 24.56 32.03
C GLU A 266 6.28 25.43 32.04
N ASP A 267 6.39 26.71 32.44
CA ASP A 267 5.26 27.64 32.48
C ASP A 267 4.72 27.93 31.07
N ARG A 268 5.62 28.08 30.08
CA ARG A 268 5.20 28.28 28.68
C ARG A 268 4.49 27.08 28.12
N VAL A 269 4.99 25.86 28.40
CA VAL A 269 4.33 24.62 27.98
C VAL A 269 2.94 24.52 28.61
N ALA A 270 2.81 24.82 29.91
CA ALA A 270 1.52 24.82 30.59
C ALA A 270 0.55 25.88 30.02
N GLU A 271 1.02 27.09 29.71
CA GLU A 271 0.19 28.12 29.05
C GLU A 271 -0.24 27.66 27.65
N CYS A 272 0.65 27.04 26.88
CA CYS A 272 0.33 26.47 25.57
C CYS A 272 -0.78 25.42 25.68
N GLU A 273 -0.68 24.48 26.61
CA GLU A 273 -1.70 23.45 26.85
C GLU A 273 -3.05 24.05 27.27
N ASP A 274 -3.04 25.09 28.11
CA ASP A 274 -4.26 25.82 28.50
C ASP A 274 -4.89 26.52 27.30
N LEU A 275 -4.11 27.18 26.44
CA LEU A 275 -4.61 27.83 25.24
C LEU A 275 -5.23 26.82 24.26
N MET A 276 -4.60 25.66 24.08
CA MET A 276 -5.12 24.62 23.18
C MET A 276 -6.39 23.95 23.71
N SER A 277 -6.56 23.87 25.02
CA SER A 277 -7.75 23.29 25.64
C SER A 277 -8.90 24.29 25.83
N THR A 278 -8.60 25.57 26.03
CA THR A 278 -9.61 26.60 26.35
C THR A 278 -9.82 27.63 25.23
N PHE A 279 -8.75 28.21 24.70
CA PHE A 279 -8.82 29.31 23.74
C PHE A 279 -9.15 28.81 22.33
N CYS A 280 -8.39 27.84 21.80
CA CYS A 280 -8.54 27.36 20.42
C CYS A 280 -9.95 26.77 20.15
N PRO A 281 -10.51 25.89 20.99
CA PRO A 281 -11.85 25.36 20.78
C PRO A 281 -12.93 26.43 20.92
N LYS A 282 -12.70 27.49 21.71
CA LYS A 282 -13.67 28.58 21.88
C LYS A 282 -13.72 29.50 20.65
N ILE A 283 -12.57 29.74 20.03
CA ILE A 283 -12.44 30.58 18.83
C ILE A 283 -12.87 29.82 17.57
N PHE A 284 -12.26 28.67 17.31
CA PHE A 284 -12.47 27.90 16.08
C PHE A 284 -13.64 26.90 16.18
N GLY A 285 -14.06 26.55 17.39
CA GLY A 285 -15.24 25.74 17.66
C GLY A 285 -15.09 24.26 17.32
N THR A 286 -16.22 23.66 16.94
CA THR A 286 -16.35 22.22 16.69
C THR A 286 -15.42 21.70 15.59
N ASN A 287 -15.12 22.51 14.56
CA ASN A 287 -14.22 22.10 13.49
C ASN A 287 -12.80 21.88 14.01
N TYR A 288 -12.33 22.72 14.94
CA TYR A 288 -11.03 22.54 15.62
C TYR A 288 -11.00 21.29 16.50
N GLN A 289 -12.07 21.04 17.24
CA GLN A 289 -12.18 19.82 18.04
C GLN A 289 -12.20 18.56 17.17
N TRP A 290 -12.89 18.60 16.03
CA TRP A 290 -12.93 17.50 15.07
C TRP A 290 -11.54 17.21 14.48
N ILE A 291 -10.81 18.24 14.05
CA ILE A 291 -9.43 18.03 13.56
C ILE A 291 -8.52 17.53 14.65
N ASN A 292 -8.60 18.06 15.88
CA ASN A 292 -7.81 17.52 16.98
C ASN A 292 -8.12 16.02 17.20
N TYR A 293 -9.39 15.62 17.13
CA TYR A 293 -9.78 14.20 17.20
C TYR A 293 -9.19 13.37 16.04
N GLU A 294 -9.35 13.81 14.78
CA GLU A 294 -8.77 13.11 13.62
C GLU A 294 -7.23 13.04 13.68
N THR A 295 -6.57 14.13 14.10
CA THR A 295 -5.12 14.16 14.31
C THR A 295 -4.72 13.16 15.40
N SER A 296 -5.43 13.10 16.53
CA SER A 296 -5.12 12.12 17.58
C SER A 296 -5.32 10.67 17.12
N GLU A 297 -6.35 10.40 16.31
CA GLU A 297 -6.61 9.06 15.75
C GLU A 297 -5.55 8.65 14.72
N LEU A 298 -5.14 9.58 13.83
CA LEU A 298 -4.12 9.33 12.82
C LEU A 298 -2.71 9.22 13.43
N CYS A 299 -2.42 10.06 14.42
CA CYS A 299 -1.09 10.11 15.01
C CYS A 299 -0.84 8.93 15.97
N GLY A 300 -1.88 8.43 16.62
CA GLY A 300 -1.78 7.37 17.63
C GLY A 300 -1.44 7.91 19.01
N GLU A 301 -1.10 7.02 19.94
CA GLU A 301 -0.75 7.42 21.30
C GLU A 301 0.65 8.09 21.33
N PRO A 302 0.80 9.21 22.07
CA PRO A 302 2.09 9.87 22.23
C PRO A 302 2.95 9.16 23.30
N GLU A 303 4.21 8.94 22.97
CA GLU A 303 5.29 8.61 23.89
C GLU A 303 6.04 9.90 24.28
N PHE A 304 6.45 10.02 25.54
CA PHE A 304 7.08 11.25 26.05
C PHE A 304 8.53 11.02 26.44
N ASP A 305 9.42 11.76 25.77
CA ASP A 305 10.85 11.77 26.07
C ASP A 305 11.26 13.10 26.69
N ARG A 306 12.00 13.05 27.80
CA ARG A 306 12.48 14.27 28.46
C ARG A 306 13.71 14.82 27.72
N VAL A 307 13.55 15.96 27.06
CA VAL A 307 14.63 16.70 26.40
C VAL A 307 14.90 17.98 27.18
N GLY A 308 15.90 17.93 28.08
CA GLY A 308 16.17 19.02 29.01
C GLY A 308 15.08 19.15 30.09
N HIS A 309 14.41 20.30 30.15
CA HIS A 309 13.34 20.59 31.11
C HIS A 309 11.93 20.35 30.55
N VAL A 310 11.80 19.95 29.28
CA VAL A 310 10.50 19.74 28.63
C VAL A 310 10.33 18.29 28.18
N ASN A 311 9.07 17.85 28.14
CA ASN A 311 8.70 16.55 27.60
C ASN A 311 8.39 16.71 26.11
N LYS A 312 9.19 16.09 25.24
CA LYS A 312 8.91 16.00 23.81
C LYS A 312 7.98 14.82 23.57
N ALA A 313 6.88 15.04 22.86
CA ALA A 313 5.98 13.98 22.43
C ALA A 313 6.45 13.40 21.08
N THR A 314 6.52 12.08 21.02
CA THR A 314 6.77 11.28 19.83
C THR A 314 5.55 10.40 19.58
N TYR A 315 4.99 10.40 18.38
CA TYR A 315 3.77 9.65 18.07
C TYR A 315 4.10 8.33 17.37
N GLU A 316 3.34 7.27 17.68
CA GLU A 316 3.51 5.92 17.13
C GLU A 316 3.47 5.89 15.58
N SER A 317 2.58 6.67 14.97
CA SER A 317 2.53 6.78 13.51
C SER A 317 3.83 7.35 12.93
N VAL A 318 4.41 8.37 13.58
CA VAL A 318 5.65 8.96 13.09
C VAL A 318 6.77 7.96 13.20
N THR A 319 6.94 7.26 14.34
CA THR A 319 7.99 6.23 14.45
C THR A 319 7.83 5.11 13.43
N THR A 320 6.59 4.74 13.11
CA THR A 320 6.26 3.75 12.07
C THR A 320 6.69 4.21 10.68
N TYR A 321 6.41 5.46 10.29
CA TYR A 321 6.73 5.96 8.95
C TYR A 321 8.15 6.52 8.83
N GLN A 322 8.66 7.16 9.88
CA GLN A 322 9.88 7.96 9.90
C GLN A 322 10.46 8.09 11.32
N GLY A 323 11.56 7.41 11.60
CA GLY A 323 12.29 7.60 12.86
C GLY A 323 13.43 6.61 13.01
N ASP A 324 13.12 5.33 12.87
CA ASP A 324 14.08 4.25 13.04
C ASP A 324 14.54 3.64 11.71
N SER A 325 15.63 2.86 11.76
CA SER A 325 16.10 2.05 10.61
C SER A 325 15.01 1.12 10.07
N ASP A 326 14.08 0.75 10.94
CA ASP A 326 13.00 -0.21 10.72
C ASP A 326 11.68 0.47 10.32
N SER A 327 11.64 1.81 10.28
CA SER A 327 10.48 2.56 9.79
C SER A 327 10.23 2.26 8.30
N ILE A 328 9.00 2.52 7.82
CA ILE A 328 8.60 2.24 6.42
C ILE A 328 9.54 2.94 5.42
N LEU A 329 9.99 4.16 5.72
CA LEU A 329 10.95 4.89 4.88
C LEU A 329 12.41 4.51 5.16
N GLY A 330 12.66 3.71 6.20
CA GLY A 330 13.97 3.21 6.59
C GLY A 330 14.54 2.23 5.57
N HIS A 331 15.86 2.24 5.41
CA HIS A 331 16.56 1.40 4.44
C HIS A 331 16.41 -0.10 4.73
N VAL A 332 16.29 -0.51 6.01
CA VAL A 332 16.13 -1.91 6.40
C VAL A 332 14.77 -2.42 5.90
N PHE A 333 13.71 -1.67 6.16
CA PHE A 333 12.37 -1.99 5.70
C PHE A 333 12.28 -2.05 4.17
N VAL A 334 12.78 -1.02 3.48
CA VAL A 334 12.77 -0.96 2.01
C VAL A 334 13.51 -2.16 1.41
N THR A 335 14.70 -2.48 1.93
CA THR A 335 15.50 -3.62 1.44
C THR A 335 14.75 -4.94 1.66
N PHE A 336 14.14 -5.11 2.83
CA PHE A 336 13.36 -6.29 3.14
C PHE A 336 12.13 -6.42 2.24
N LEU A 337 11.42 -5.32 1.97
CA LEU A 337 10.31 -5.27 1.04
C LEU A 337 10.74 -5.61 -0.40
N VAL A 338 11.89 -5.11 -0.87
CA VAL A 338 12.48 -5.49 -2.16
C VAL A 338 12.69 -7.00 -2.24
N LEU A 339 13.26 -7.60 -1.19
CA LEU A 339 13.51 -9.04 -1.15
C LEU A 339 12.19 -9.84 -1.17
N MET A 340 11.20 -9.44 -0.38
CA MET A 340 9.90 -10.13 -0.34
C MET A 340 9.14 -10.01 -1.66
N LEU A 341 9.12 -8.83 -2.28
CA LEU A 341 8.51 -8.63 -3.59
C LEU A 341 9.25 -9.38 -4.69
N PHE A 342 10.59 -9.46 -4.61
CA PHE A 342 11.38 -10.25 -5.54
C PHE A 342 11.04 -11.75 -5.44
N VAL A 343 10.99 -12.30 -4.22
CA VAL A 343 10.57 -13.69 -3.99
C VAL A 343 9.15 -13.93 -4.51
N TRP A 344 8.22 -13.02 -4.21
CA TRP A 344 6.85 -13.08 -4.73
C TRP A 344 6.79 -13.10 -6.25
N ILE A 345 7.53 -12.22 -6.93
CA ILE A 345 7.59 -12.19 -8.40
C ILE A 345 8.22 -13.48 -8.95
N MET A 346 9.22 -14.05 -8.28
CA MET A 346 9.82 -15.32 -8.68
C MET A 346 8.86 -16.50 -8.54
N LEU A 347 8.04 -16.54 -7.48
CA LEU A 347 6.95 -17.51 -7.32
C LEU A 347 5.91 -17.35 -8.42
N MET A 348 5.47 -16.13 -8.70
CA MET A 348 4.52 -15.89 -9.79
C MET A 348 5.12 -16.24 -11.17
N LEU A 349 6.42 -16.08 -11.35
CA LEU A 349 7.10 -16.44 -12.59
C LEU A 349 7.11 -17.95 -12.84
N SER A 350 7.17 -18.81 -11.80
CA SER A 350 7.00 -20.26 -12.01
C SER A 350 5.61 -20.59 -12.51
N GLU A 351 4.58 -19.94 -11.96
CA GLU A 351 3.20 -20.10 -12.43
C GLU A 351 3.03 -19.64 -13.87
N PHE A 352 3.56 -18.46 -14.24
CA PHE A 352 3.52 -18.00 -15.62
C PHE A 352 4.22 -18.98 -16.56
N ARG A 353 5.35 -19.58 -16.16
CA ARG A 353 6.04 -20.60 -16.98
C ARG A 353 5.18 -21.83 -17.20
N SER A 354 4.49 -22.36 -16.17
CA SER A 354 3.54 -23.47 -16.33
C SER A 354 2.42 -23.09 -17.31
N ILE A 355 1.82 -21.91 -17.15
CA ILE A 355 0.76 -21.40 -18.04
C ILE A 355 1.24 -21.25 -19.49
N PHE A 356 2.44 -20.69 -19.70
CA PHE A 356 3.02 -20.52 -21.03
C PHE A 356 3.40 -21.85 -21.67
N ASN A 357 3.90 -22.81 -20.89
CA ASN A 357 4.18 -24.16 -21.39
C ASN A 357 2.89 -24.85 -21.84
N LEU A 358 1.82 -24.77 -21.04
CA LEU A 358 0.50 -25.29 -21.40
C LEU A 358 -0.02 -24.63 -22.69
N PHE A 359 0.05 -23.30 -22.77
CA PHE A 359 -0.36 -22.54 -23.96
C PHE A 359 0.44 -22.98 -25.19
N HIS A 360 1.76 -23.10 -25.05
CA HIS A 360 2.67 -23.51 -26.11
C HIS A 360 2.36 -24.93 -26.59
N VAL A 361 2.23 -25.90 -25.69
CA VAL A 361 1.94 -27.30 -26.04
C VAL A 361 0.61 -27.40 -26.81
N ILE A 362 -0.46 -26.75 -26.33
CA ILE A 362 -1.77 -26.79 -26.99
C ILE A 362 -1.72 -26.11 -28.37
N TRP A 363 -0.98 -25.00 -28.49
CA TRP A 363 -0.87 -24.23 -29.71
C TRP A 363 -0.10 -24.96 -30.81
N TYR A 364 1.05 -25.56 -30.46
CA TYR A 364 1.94 -26.22 -31.43
C TYR A 364 1.60 -27.67 -31.72
N MET A 365 0.79 -28.33 -30.89
CA MET A 365 0.30 -29.67 -31.22
C MET A 365 -0.45 -29.63 -32.57
N PRO A 366 -0.30 -30.60 -33.49
CA PRO A 366 -1.03 -30.62 -34.77
C PRO A 366 -2.53 -30.83 -34.58
N SER A 367 -3.36 -30.25 -35.47
CA SER A 367 -4.83 -30.37 -35.41
C SER A 367 -5.31 -31.60 -36.18
N THR A 368 -6.33 -32.29 -35.69
CA THR A 368 -7.02 -33.36 -36.44
C THR A 368 -8.54 -33.21 -36.44
N SER A 369 -9.21 -33.94 -37.33
CA SER A 369 -10.67 -34.09 -37.35
C SER A 369 -11.11 -34.96 -36.17
N ASP A 370 -12.28 -34.68 -35.60
CA ASP A 370 -12.89 -35.51 -34.53
C ASP A 370 -13.13 -36.97 -34.93
N SER A 371 -13.15 -37.26 -36.23
CA SER A 371 -13.36 -38.60 -36.80
C SER A 371 -12.08 -39.40 -37.02
N ASP A 372 -10.90 -38.81 -36.80
CA ASP A 372 -9.62 -39.45 -37.09
C ASP A 372 -9.22 -40.40 -35.95
N ALA A 373 -9.21 -41.71 -36.23
CA ALA A 373 -8.79 -42.74 -35.29
C ALA A 373 -7.30 -42.63 -34.92
N SER A 374 -6.49 -41.88 -35.69
CA SER A 374 -5.07 -41.65 -35.39
C SER A 374 -4.83 -40.64 -34.25
N PHE A 375 -5.87 -40.29 -33.48
CA PHE A 375 -5.76 -39.41 -32.31
C PHE A 375 -4.88 -40.00 -31.19
N ALA A 376 -5.00 -41.30 -30.94
CA ALA A 376 -4.20 -42.02 -29.94
C ALA A 376 -3.70 -43.35 -30.54
N SER A 377 -2.40 -43.61 -30.43
CA SER A 377 -1.77 -44.84 -30.91
C SER A 377 -1.01 -45.51 -29.77
N GLY A 378 -1.25 -46.81 -29.57
CA GLY A 378 -0.53 -47.65 -28.61
C GLY A 378 -1.43 -48.67 -27.91
N ASP A 379 -0.94 -49.91 -27.78
CA ASP A 379 -1.68 -51.03 -27.21
C ASP A 379 -1.64 -51.03 -25.66
N GLU A 380 -0.56 -50.51 -25.06
CA GLU A 380 -0.35 -50.45 -23.60
C GLU A 380 -0.25 -49.01 -23.07
N THR A 381 0.45 -48.12 -23.79
CA THR A 381 0.56 -46.69 -23.48
C THR A 381 -0.10 -45.85 -24.57
N PHE A 382 -0.90 -44.86 -24.19
CA PHE A 382 -1.55 -43.96 -25.14
C PHE A 382 -0.65 -42.75 -25.42
N THR A 383 -0.17 -42.66 -26.66
CA THR A 383 0.51 -41.44 -27.16
C THR A 383 -0.49 -40.53 -27.87
N VAL A 384 -0.68 -39.32 -27.35
CA VAL A 384 -1.58 -38.32 -27.95
C VAL A 384 -0.78 -37.48 -28.94
N SER A 385 -0.88 -37.80 -30.23
CA SER A 385 -0.07 -37.14 -31.28
C SER A 385 -0.74 -35.91 -31.90
N LYS A 386 -2.09 -35.86 -31.93
CA LYS A 386 -2.85 -34.77 -32.56
C LYS A 386 -4.03 -34.40 -31.67
N LEU A 387 -4.46 -33.14 -31.68
CA LEU A 387 -5.64 -32.69 -30.94
C LEU A 387 -6.75 -32.15 -31.86
N PRO A 388 -8.04 -32.42 -31.59
CA PRO A 388 -9.11 -31.80 -32.35
C PRO A 388 -9.14 -30.29 -32.18
N THR A 389 -9.42 -29.55 -33.25
CA THR A 389 -9.42 -28.08 -33.24
C THR A 389 -10.38 -27.49 -32.19
N PHE A 390 -11.56 -28.09 -32.03
CA PHE A 390 -12.53 -27.64 -31.03
C PHE A 390 -11.99 -27.77 -29.60
N HIS A 391 -11.36 -28.91 -29.28
CA HIS A 391 -10.75 -29.13 -27.97
C HIS A 391 -9.62 -28.13 -27.71
N LYS A 392 -8.77 -27.82 -28.70
CA LYS A 392 -7.72 -26.80 -28.54
C LYS A 392 -8.28 -25.43 -28.20
N VAL A 393 -9.25 -24.97 -28.98
CA VAL A 393 -9.87 -23.66 -28.77
C VAL A 393 -10.55 -23.64 -27.40
N PHE A 394 -11.24 -24.71 -27.01
CA PHE A 394 -11.84 -24.83 -25.69
C PHE A 394 -10.80 -24.75 -24.57
N SER A 395 -9.73 -25.54 -24.63
CA SER A 395 -8.68 -25.54 -23.60
C SER A 395 -7.95 -24.20 -23.51
N LEU A 396 -7.65 -23.56 -24.65
CA LEU A 396 -7.04 -22.23 -24.64
C LEU A 396 -7.98 -21.18 -24.03
N LEU A 397 -9.26 -21.19 -24.42
CA LEU A 397 -10.22 -20.15 -24.03
C LEU A 397 -10.75 -20.31 -22.60
N PHE A 398 -10.97 -21.55 -22.14
CA PHE A 398 -11.63 -21.82 -20.86
C PHE A 398 -10.67 -22.33 -19.76
N ILE A 399 -9.44 -22.75 -20.11
CA ILE A 399 -8.44 -23.21 -19.13
C ILE A 399 -7.27 -22.23 -19.08
N ALA A 400 -6.52 -22.10 -20.18
CA ALA A 400 -5.27 -21.35 -20.18
C ALA A 400 -5.49 -19.84 -20.00
N LEU A 401 -6.46 -19.25 -20.70
CA LEU A 401 -6.74 -17.81 -20.62
C LEU A 401 -7.24 -17.37 -19.24
N PRO A 402 -8.26 -18.02 -18.61
CA PRO A 402 -8.67 -17.66 -17.26
C PRO A 402 -7.54 -17.83 -16.23
N ARG A 403 -6.74 -18.89 -16.32
CA ARG A 403 -5.56 -19.09 -15.44
C ARG A 403 -4.55 -17.94 -15.59
N LEU A 404 -4.29 -17.50 -16.82
CA LEU A 404 -3.43 -16.34 -17.07
C LEU A 404 -4.01 -15.05 -16.45
N VAL A 405 -5.31 -14.80 -16.61
CA VAL A 405 -5.97 -13.64 -16.02
C VAL A 405 -5.87 -13.67 -14.49
N ILE A 406 -6.13 -14.81 -13.87
CA ILE A 406 -6.00 -14.97 -12.41
C ILE A 406 -4.56 -14.72 -11.98
N ALA A 407 -3.57 -15.33 -12.64
CA ALA A 407 -2.17 -15.13 -12.30
C ALA A 407 -1.76 -13.66 -12.38
N VAL A 408 -2.23 -12.90 -13.38
CA VAL A 408 -1.97 -11.45 -13.48
C VAL A 408 -2.64 -10.68 -12.34
N VAL A 409 -3.91 -10.99 -12.02
CA VAL A 409 -4.65 -10.34 -10.94
C VAL A 409 -3.98 -10.64 -9.58
N VAL A 410 -3.63 -11.90 -9.32
CA VAL A 410 -2.97 -12.33 -8.08
C VAL A 410 -1.59 -11.68 -7.95
N LEU A 411 -0.78 -11.64 -9.02
CA LEU A 411 0.50 -10.93 -9.01
C LEU A 411 0.30 -9.46 -8.59
N TYR A 412 -0.63 -8.75 -9.23
CA TYR A 412 -0.88 -7.34 -8.96
C TYR A 412 -1.42 -7.10 -7.54
N VAL A 413 -2.43 -7.87 -7.10
CA VAL A 413 -3.04 -7.74 -5.78
C VAL A 413 -2.03 -8.12 -4.69
N GLY A 414 -1.32 -9.23 -4.85
CA GLY A 414 -0.30 -9.69 -3.89
C GLY A 414 0.85 -8.70 -3.76
N ALA A 415 1.32 -8.12 -4.87
CA ALA A 415 2.39 -7.12 -4.83
C ALA A 415 1.94 -5.83 -4.13
N ASN A 416 0.73 -5.34 -4.39
CA ASN A 416 0.17 -4.18 -3.67
C ASN A 416 -0.05 -4.49 -2.18
N PHE A 417 -0.54 -5.69 -1.86
CA PHE A 417 -0.79 -6.11 -0.48
C PHE A 417 0.50 -6.15 0.35
N LEU A 418 1.59 -6.70 -0.22
CA LEU A 418 2.91 -6.67 0.40
C LEU A 418 3.41 -5.24 0.58
N ALA A 419 3.28 -4.40 -0.44
CA ALA A 419 3.77 -3.03 -0.37
C ALA A 419 3.04 -2.13 0.63
N ILE A 420 1.78 -2.43 0.95
CA ILE A 420 0.97 -1.67 1.90
C ILE A 420 1.27 -2.03 3.37
N THR A 421 1.87 -3.20 3.61
CA THR A 421 2.15 -3.66 4.97
C THR A 421 3.17 -2.74 5.63
N ASN A 422 2.92 -2.28 6.87
CA ASN A 422 3.74 -1.31 7.60
C ASN A 422 4.67 -1.93 8.66
N ASN A 423 4.57 -3.24 8.89
CA ASN A 423 5.37 -3.95 9.90
C ASN A 423 6.12 -5.12 9.24
N LEU A 424 7.41 -5.30 9.60
CA LEU A 424 8.25 -6.37 9.09
C LEU A 424 7.69 -7.77 9.39
N GLN A 425 7.14 -7.98 10.60
CA GLN A 425 6.56 -9.26 11.01
C GLN A 425 5.32 -9.59 10.16
N ASP A 426 4.46 -8.60 9.97
CA ASP A 426 3.26 -8.75 9.14
C ASP A 426 3.65 -8.97 7.69
N LEU A 427 4.73 -8.35 7.20
CA LEU A 427 5.20 -8.55 5.83
C LEU A 427 5.60 -10.02 5.58
N VAL A 428 6.28 -10.65 6.55
CA VAL A 428 6.61 -12.08 6.49
C VAL A 428 5.33 -12.91 6.47
N LEU A 429 4.42 -12.69 7.42
CA LEU A 429 3.16 -13.44 7.53
C LEU A 429 2.27 -13.29 6.28
N ASN A 430 2.23 -12.08 5.73
CA ASN A 430 1.49 -11.78 4.50
C ASN A 430 2.13 -12.45 3.29
N SER A 431 3.47 -12.48 3.20
CA SER A 431 4.18 -13.15 2.11
C SER A 431 3.98 -14.68 2.13
N THR A 432 3.97 -15.31 3.30
CA THR A 432 3.74 -16.75 3.43
C THR A 432 2.29 -17.11 3.13
N ALA A 433 1.34 -16.29 3.57
CA ALA A 433 -0.08 -16.45 3.22
C ALA A 433 -0.34 -16.35 1.71
N LEU A 434 0.35 -15.43 1.02
CA LEU A 434 0.30 -15.33 -0.44
C LEU A 434 0.92 -16.55 -1.14
N GLY A 435 1.99 -17.13 -0.58
CA GLY A 435 2.54 -18.41 -1.06
C GLY A 435 1.52 -19.54 -0.99
N PHE A 436 0.84 -19.68 0.15
CA PHE A 436 -0.27 -20.64 0.30
C PHE A 436 -1.37 -20.41 -0.74
N LEU A 437 -1.74 -19.14 -1.01
CA LEU A 437 -2.76 -18.81 -2.01
C LEU A 437 -2.44 -19.37 -3.39
N ILE A 438 -1.17 -19.34 -3.81
CA ILE A 438 -0.74 -19.95 -5.07
C ILE A 438 -0.93 -21.47 -5.04
N GLU A 439 -0.68 -22.14 -3.91
CA GLU A 439 -0.80 -23.61 -3.79
C GLU A 439 -2.24 -24.12 -3.61
N VAL A 440 -3.19 -23.25 -3.24
CA VAL A 440 -4.57 -23.64 -2.95
C VAL A 440 -5.24 -24.33 -4.16
N ASP A 441 -4.96 -23.91 -5.39
CA ASP A 441 -5.55 -24.57 -6.56
C ASP A 441 -5.09 -26.03 -6.70
N ASN A 442 -3.81 -26.28 -6.47
CA ASN A 442 -3.20 -27.61 -6.44
C ASN A 442 -3.79 -28.48 -5.33
N MET A 443 -4.05 -27.91 -4.16
CA MET A 443 -4.71 -28.60 -3.05
C MET A 443 -6.17 -28.93 -3.34
N ILE A 444 -6.93 -28.00 -3.92
CA ILE A 444 -8.32 -28.21 -4.31
C ILE A 444 -8.39 -29.29 -5.41
N HIS A 445 -7.46 -29.24 -6.37
CA HIS A 445 -7.37 -30.24 -7.41
C HIS A 445 -7.11 -31.64 -6.87
N SER A 446 -6.04 -31.82 -6.08
CA SER A 446 -5.68 -33.12 -5.51
C SER A 446 -6.75 -33.68 -4.55
N SER A 447 -7.58 -32.81 -3.96
CA SER A 447 -8.72 -33.23 -3.13
C SER A 447 -9.94 -33.64 -3.95
N LEU A 448 -10.15 -33.03 -5.12
CA LEU A 448 -11.32 -33.29 -5.97
C LEU A 448 -11.10 -34.41 -6.99
N LEU A 449 -9.86 -34.60 -7.45
CA LEU A 449 -9.49 -35.77 -8.23
C LEU A 449 -9.10 -36.90 -7.27
N GLY A 450 -9.89 -37.97 -7.25
CA GLY A 450 -9.55 -39.15 -6.47
C GLY A 450 -8.22 -39.74 -6.95
N GLN A 451 -7.36 -40.19 -6.02
CA GLN A 451 -6.07 -40.84 -6.31
C GLN A 451 -6.16 -41.95 -7.37
N SER A 452 -7.31 -42.64 -7.46
CA SER A 452 -7.54 -43.68 -8.47
C SER A 452 -7.57 -43.14 -9.89
N PHE A 453 -8.02 -41.90 -10.11
CA PHE A 453 -8.02 -41.25 -11.41
C PHE A 453 -6.60 -40.84 -11.81
N GLU A 454 -5.87 -40.21 -10.89
CA GLU A 454 -4.47 -39.80 -11.08
C GLU A 454 -3.60 -41.02 -11.46
N ILE A 455 -3.67 -42.10 -10.69
CA ILE A 455 -2.94 -43.35 -10.99
C ILE A 455 -3.31 -43.87 -12.38
N LEU A 456 -4.59 -43.85 -12.76
CA LEU A 456 -5.04 -44.42 -14.02
C LEU A 456 -4.64 -43.56 -15.23
N VAL A 457 -4.64 -42.24 -15.08
CA VAL A 457 -4.19 -41.30 -16.12
C VAL A 457 -2.66 -41.33 -16.23
N MET A 458 -1.94 -41.18 -15.12
CA MET A 458 -0.48 -41.14 -15.12
C MET A 458 0.16 -42.44 -15.63
N HIS A 459 -0.40 -43.62 -15.29
CA HIS A 459 0.17 -44.88 -15.78
C HIS A 459 -0.11 -45.16 -17.27
N ARG A 460 -1.14 -44.55 -17.86
CA ARG A 460 -1.59 -44.89 -19.22
C ARG A 460 -1.24 -43.86 -20.28
N PHE A 461 -0.99 -42.61 -19.90
CA PHE A 461 -0.62 -41.57 -20.85
C PHE A 461 0.89 -41.34 -20.82
N GLU A 462 1.49 -41.44 -22.00
CA GLU A 462 2.89 -41.04 -22.17
C GLU A 462 2.98 -39.51 -22.20
N ALA A 463 4.08 -38.98 -21.67
CA ALA A 463 4.39 -37.56 -21.67
C ALA A 463 4.18 -36.95 -23.07
N VAL A 464 3.40 -35.88 -23.17
CA VAL A 464 3.29 -35.14 -24.43
C VAL A 464 4.59 -34.39 -24.65
N SER A 465 5.42 -34.89 -25.58
CA SER A 465 6.61 -34.18 -26.03
C SER A 465 6.24 -33.20 -27.15
N ALA A 466 6.33 -31.91 -26.86
CA ALA A 466 6.35 -30.88 -27.89
C ALA A 466 7.81 -30.60 -28.27
N PRO A 467 8.14 -30.33 -29.55
CA PRO A 467 9.47 -29.90 -29.93
C PRO A 467 9.79 -28.58 -29.24
N SER A 468 10.49 -28.67 -28.11
CA SER A 468 11.02 -27.54 -27.36
C SER A 468 12.25 -27.04 -28.10
N ARG A 469 12.18 -25.81 -28.64
CA ARG A 469 13.38 -25.14 -29.11
C ARG A 469 14.21 -24.78 -27.87
N GLU A 470 15.31 -25.49 -27.66
CA GLU A 470 16.24 -25.22 -26.56
C GLU A 470 16.68 -23.75 -26.59
N ARG A 471 16.11 -22.96 -25.68
CA ARG A 471 16.66 -21.68 -25.28
C ARG A 471 17.23 -21.91 -23.89
N GLY A 472 18.52 -22.24 -23.88
CA GLY A 472 19.29 -22.58 -22.68
C GLY A 472 19.43 -21.44 -21.67
N VAL A 473 20.35 -21.64 -20.72
CA VAL A 473 20.72 -20.83 -19.52
C VAL A 473 20.54 -19.30 -19.66
N VAL A 474 20.78 -18.74 -20.85
CA VAL A 474 20.57 -17.31 -21.17
C VAL A 474 19.15 -16.83 -20.84
N GLN A 475 18.13 -17.67 -21.03
CA GLN A 475 16.73 -17.31 -20.72
C GLN A 475 16.46 -17.24 -19.21
N SER A 476 17.11 -18.08 -18.41
CA SER A 476 16.97 -18.07 -16.95
C SER A 476 17.60 -16.82 -16.33
N PHE A 477 18.79 -16.44 -16.79
CA PHE A 477 19.44 -15.20 -16.35
C PHE A 477 18.65 -13.96 -16.76
N GLY A 478 18.15 -13.92 -18.01
CA GLY A 478 17.30 -12.83 -18.49
C GLY A 478 16.04 -12.67 -17.64
N ALA A 479 15.39 -13.77 -17.26
CA ALA A 479 14.21 -13.73 -16.41
C ALA A 479 14.52 -13.18 -15.01
N LEU A 480 15.65 -13.53 -14.41
CA LEU A 480 16.09 -12.99 -13.12
C LEU A 480 16.30 -11.47 -13.19
N VAL A 481 17.02 -10.99 -14.22
CA VAL A 481 17.27 -9.55 -14.41
C VAL A 481 15.97 -8.79 -14.62
N VAL A 482 15.06 -9.32 -15.45
CA VAL A 482 13.74 -8.71 -15.67
C VAL A 482 12.93 -8.68 -14.38
N SER A 483 12.91 -9.75 -13.59
CA SER A 483 12.23 -9.77 -12.29
C SER A 483 12.77 -8.71 -11.35
N LEU A 484 14.10 -8.57 -11.24
CA LEU A 484 14.73 -7.57 -10.37
C LEU A 484 14.40 -6.14 -10.80
N LEU A 485 14.43 -5.85 -12.11
CA LEU A 485 14.05 -4.55 -12.65
C LEU A 485 12.55 -4.27 -12.45
N ALA A 486 11.69 -5.27 -12.63
CA ALA A 486 10.26 -5.15 -12.40
C ALA A 486 9.96 -4.86 -10.92
N THR A 487 10.63 -5.56 -9.99
CA THR A 487 10.54 -5.28 -8.54
C THR A 487 10.95 -3.85 -8.23
N GLY A 488 12.13 -3.42 -8.73
CA GLY A 488 12.63 -2.07 -8.50
C GLY A 488 11.70 -0.98 -9.05
N PHE A 489 11.18 -1.18 -10.28
CA PHE A 489 10.22 -0.26 -10.88
C PHE A 489 8.91 -0.20 -10.10
N PHE A 490 8.37 -1.35 -9.67
CA PHE A 490 7.13 -1.41 -8.91
C PHE A 490 7.25 -0.70 -7.56
N ILE A 491 8.37 -0.88 -6.86
CA ILE A 491 8.65 -0.18 -5.60
C ILE A 491 8.80 1.32 -5.83
N ALA A 492 9.55 1.73 -6.85
CA ALA A 492 9.66 3.14 -7.21
C ALA A 492 8.27 3.73 -7.51
N TYR A 493 7.44 3.02 -8.27
CA TYR A 493 6.07 3.43 -8.56
C TYR A 493 5.24 3.62 -7.27
N ILE A 494 5.29 2.68 -6.33
CA ILE A 494 4.53 2.78 -5.07
C ILE A 494 5.00 3.93 -4.17
N TYR A 495 6.30 4.19 -4.13
CA TYR A 495 6.86 5.25 -3.30
C TYR A 495 6.60 6.64 -3.88
N TYR A 496 6.75 6.78 -5.21
CA TYR A 496 6.71 8.08 -5.89
C TYR A 496 5.35 8.44 -6.51
N GLN A 497 4.39 7.50 -6.61
CA GLN A 497 3.03 7.85 -7.03
C GLN A 497 2.44 8.91 -6.10
N PRO A 498 1.54 9.78 -6.59
CA PRO A 498 0.82 10.70 -5.72
C PRO A 498 0.13 9.91 -4.61
N PHE A 499 0.33 10.34 -3.37
CA PHE A 499 -0.16 9.65 -2.16
C PHE A 499 0.50 8.29 -1.90
N GLY A 500 1.68 8.05 -2.49
CA GLY A 500 2.54 6.92 -2.15
C GLY A 500 3.11 7.00 -0.73
N LEU A 501 3.84 5.96 -0.33
CA LEU A 501 4.37 5.82 1.04
C LEU A 501 5.23 7.00 1.48
N GLN A 502 6.02 7.58 0.57
CA GLN A 502 6.84 8.76 0.89
C GLN A 502 5.98 9.99 1.19
N ALA A 503 4.93 10.22 0.40
CA ALA A 503 4.00 11.32 0.61
C ALA A 503 3.25 11.16 1.93
N VAL A 504 2.78 9.95 2.24
CA VAL A 504 2.12 9.63 3.51
C VAL A 504 3.06 9.86 4.69
N GLY A 505 4.29 9.36 4.64
CA GLY A 505 5.26 9.53 5.73
C GLY A 505 5.59 11.00 6.01
N LEU A 506 5.83 11.80 4.96
CA LEU A 506 6.06 13.24 5.11
C LEU A 506 4.82 13.99 5.61
N GLY A 507 3.63 13.59 5.17
CA GLY A 507 2.36 14.14 5.64
C GLY A 507 2.12 13.86 7.11
N VAL A 508 2.34 12.62 7.56
CA VAL A 508 2.24 12.20 8.97
C VAL A 508 3.27 12.95 9.82
N GLN A 509 4.52 13.08 9.37
CA GLN A 509 5.53 13.86 10.08
C GLN A 509 5.11 15.33 10.26
N CYS A 510 4.61 15.96 9.20
CA CYS A 510 4.12 17.34 9.26
C CYS A 510 2.92 17.46 10.21
N LEU A 511 1.93 16.56 10.11
CA LEU A 511 0.73 16.57 10.93
C LEU A 511 1.03 16.35 12.41
N CYS A 512 1.82 15.32 12.71
CA CYS A 512 1.97 14.81 14.07
C CYS A 512 3.13 15.44 14.83
N HIS A 513 4.17 15.98 14.17
CA HIS A 513 5.30 16.62 14.85
C HIS A 513 5.45 18.11 14.57
N LEU A 514 4.76 18.65 13.55
CA LEU A 514 5.04 19.98 12.99
C LEU A 514 6.52 20.16 12.61
N GLU A 515 7.18 19.08 12.18
CA GLU A 515 8.58 19.06 11.79
C GLU A 515 8.74 18.74 10.28
N GLY A 516 9.94 18.97 9.76
CA GLY A 516 10.32 18.61 8.40
C GLY A 516 9.79 19.58 7.34
N ASN A 517 9.26 19.02 6.26
CA ASN A 517 8.78 19.78 5.11
C ASN A 517 7.35 20.29 5.27
N CYS A 518 7.05 20.81 6.46
CA CYS A 518 5.73 21.23 6.88
C CYS A 518 5.57 22.75 6.74
N TYR A 519 4.57 23.23 6.00
CA TYR A 519 4.32 24.67 5.88
C TYR A 519 4.02 25.30 7.23
N ALA A 520 3.21 24.63 8.06
CA ALA A 520 2.84 25.03 9.41
C ALA A 520 4.06 25.46 10.24
N GLN A 521 5.16 24.69 10.17
CA GLN A 521 6.39 24.96 10.90
C GLN A 521 7.03 26.29 10.51
N LYS A 522 7.00 26.65 9.23
CA LYS A 522 7.56 27.90 8.71
C LYS A 522 6.71 29.13 9.01
N LEU A 523 5.42 28.95 9.28
CA LEU A 523 4.52 30.04 9.69
C LEU A 523 4.84 30.56 11.10
N LEU A 524 5.56 29.78 11.89
CA LEU A 524 5.87 30.09 13.28
C LEU A 524 7.02 31.11 13.45
N PRO A 525 8.17 31.01 12.73
CA PRO A 525 9.29 31.94 12.92
C PRO A 525 9.23 33.27 12.14
N GLU A 526 8.54 33.37 11.00
CA GLU A 526 8.66 34.55 10.10
C GLU A 526 7.83 35.78 10.52
N VAL A 527 7.09 35.71 11.62
CA VAL A 527 6.19 36.80 12.03
C VAL A 527 6.67 37.58 13.26
N GLY A 528 7.95 37.43 13.63
CA GLY A 528 8.60 38.17 14.71
C GLY A 528 9.04 39.58 14.31
#